data_AF-B1GB63-F1
#
_entry.id   AF-B1GB63-F1
#
_cell.length_a   1.000
_cell.length_b   1.000
_cell.length_c   1.000
_cell.angle_alpha   90.00
_cell.angle_beta   90.00
_cell.angle_gamma   90.00
#
_symmetry.space_group_name_H-M   'P 1'
#
loop_
_entity.id
_entity.type
_entity.pdbx_description
1 polymer ?
#
loop_
_entity_poly.entity_id
_entity_poly.type
_entity_poly.pdbx_seq_one_letter_code
_entity_poly.pdbx_strand_id
1 'polypeptide(L)'
;MTAEDSTGSKHGSASSNIQFGVWLPLQCYELKIRHKLLAQLGRISHFVILCQSRSDTNPAELSAITSLGRAQLEPVLERLRGLRILDDSGLTRSGRQYAHILATLHEQKARLWMDTQHDQAPALLHGTHPSVTTIPPDELVAKGRRQQDGRTPRGRRFDLERQLARMRHYDFQCAWLPFLFPSFADLAQQPDEGWWREWEMELTHCSDAFTEHASGAASDAVDGMHGPDAGLRGVELTLSTGTEAQCSQPALELDNAVMELRTRYAVPDGLPTILAPIVPDECVLYYDFLDESVLQAQPPVGDGTGYTLVFPDETLHEDVAVSALFAAQRPPGSKELDMLNRMHVFTPRWRRRAFPWTAVYSALATLGDVWIPQNHENS
;
A
#
# COMPACT_ATOMS: atom_id res chain seq x y z
N MET A 1 -20.73 -31.22 -52.96
CA MET A 1 -19.39 -31.55 -52.44
C MET A 1 -18.45 -30.43 -52.84
N THR A 2 -18.09 -29.60 -51.88
CA THR A 2 -16.74 -29.04 -51.63
C THR A 2 -16.91 -28.02 -50.51
N ALA A 3 -16.48 -28.43 -49.32
CA ALA A 3 -16.26 -27.56 -48.19
C ALA A 3 -15.00 -26.73 -48.47
N GLU A 4 -15.06 -25.43 -48.25
CA GLU A 4 -13.87 -24.61 -48.04
C GLU A 4 -13.87 -24.20 -46.57
N ASP A 5 -13.05 -24.93 -45.80
CA ASP A 5 -12.63 -24.59 -44.46
C ASP A 5 -11.77 -23.32 -44.50
N SER A 6 -12.35 -22.20 -44.08
CA SER A 6 -11.57 -21.03 -43.66
C SER A 6 -11.25 -21.18 -42.17
N THR A 7 -10.25 -22.00 -41.84
CA THR A 7 -9.64 -22.03 -40.51
C THR A 7 -8.78 -20.77 -40.33
N GLY A 8 -9.41 -19.72 -39.79
CA GLY A 8 -8.71 -18.59 -39.22
C GLY A 8 -7.81 -19.06 -38.08
N SER A 9 -6.50 -19.12 -38.34
CA SER A 9 -5.47 -19.34 -37.33
C SER A 9 -5.43 -18.16 -36.35
N LYS A 10 -6.26 -18.24 -35.30
CA LYS A 10 -6.12 -17.42 -34.10
C LYS A 10 -4.95 -17.98 -33.28
N HIS A 11 -3.73 -17.58 -33.62
CA HIS A 11 -2.66 -17.55 -32.61
C HIS A 11 -2.92 -16.34 -31.70
N GLY A 12 -3.88 -16.50 -30.80
CA GLY A 12 -3.93 -15.67 -29.60
C GLY A 12 -2.74 -16.07 -28.75
N SER A 13 -1.71 -15.20 -28.72
CA SER A 13 -0.73 -15.19 -27.63
C SER A 13 -1.50 -14.95 -26.34
N ALA A 14 -1.91 -16.04 -25.68
CA ALA A 14 -2.39 -15.96 -24.33
C ALA A 14 -1.14 -15.74 -23.47
N SER A 15 -0.78 -14.47 -23.27
CA SER A 15 0.18 -14.09 -22.23
C SER A 15 -0.42 -14.57 -20.91
N SER A 16 0.12 -15.66 -20.37
CA SER A 16 -0.28 -16.19 -19.08
C SER A 16 0.29 -15.27 -18.02
N ASN A 17 -0.56 -14.37 -17.52
CA ASN A 17 -0.23 -13.55 -16.36
C ASN A 17 0.05 -14.46 -15.16
N ILE A 18 1.30 -14.50 -14.70
CA ILE A 18 1.69 -15.27 -13.52
C ILE A 18 1.39 -14.46 -12.27
N GLN A 19 1.02 -15.15 -11.20
CA GLN A 19 0.76 -14.59 -9.88
C GLN A 19 1.84 -15.03 -8.89
N PHE A 20 2.25 -14.12 -8.00
CA PHE A 20 3.25 -14.40 -6.96
C PHE A 20 2.96 -13.61 -5.69
N GLY A 21 3.40 -14.14 -4.54
CA GLY A 21 3.22 -13.53 -3.22
C GLY A 21 4.25 -12.45 -2.93
N VAL A 22 3.81 -11.34 -2.31
CA VAL A 22 4.65 -10.22 -1.88
C VAL A 22 4.13 -9.69 -0.56
N TRP A 23 5.03 -9.44 0.39
CA TRP A 23 4.70 -8.85 1.68
C TRP A 23 4.80 -7.33 1.66
N LEU A 24 3.75 -6.66 2.15
CA LEU A 24 3.78 -5.22 2.45
C LEU A 24 4.07 -5.02 3.94
N PRO A 25 5.20 -4.41 4.32
CA PRO A 25 5.52 -4.14 5.72
C PRO A 25 4.67 -2.99 6.26
N LEU A 26 4.10 -3.21 7.45
CA LEU A 26 3.22 -2.28 8.15
C LEU A 26 3.75 -1.97 9.55
N GLN A 27 3.45 -0.78 10.04
CA GLN A 27 3.73 -0.35 11.41
C GLN A 27 2.43 -0.06 12.15
N CYS A 28 2.38 -0.45 13.43
CA CYS A 28 1.21 -0.28 14.28
C CYS A 28 1.27 1.04 15.03
N TYR A 29 0.17 1.79 14.96
CA TYR A 29 0.01 3.06 15.65
C TYR A 29 -1.30 3.10 16.43
N GLU A 30 -1.34 3.92 17.47
CA GLU A 30 -2.55 4.33 18.15
C GLU A 30 -2.82 5.79 17.81
N LEU A 31 -3.97 6.04 17.18
CA LEU A 31 -4.47 7.37 16.90
C LEU A 31 -5.45 7.77 18.00
N LYS A 32 -5.16 8.85 18.71
CA LYS A 32 -6.08 9.51 19.62
C LYS A 32 -6.68 10.76 18.98
N ILE A 33 -7.99 10.90 19.07
CA ILE A 33 -8.73 12.06 18.58
C ILE A 33 -9.26 12.90 19.75
N ARG A 34 -9.23 14.23 19.61
CA ARG A 34 -9.81 15.16 20.59
C ARG A 34 -10.51 16.31 19.90
N HIS A 35 -11.77 16.55 20.25
CA HIS A 35 -12.44 17.78 19.85
C HIS A 35 -11.82 19.00 20.56
N LYS A 36 -11.42 20.03 19.81
CA LYS A 36 -10.70 21.24 20.28
C LYS A 36 -11.42 21.97 21.41
N LEU A 37 -12.70 22.31 21.20
CA LEU A 37 -13.49 23.01 22.22
C LEU A 37 -13.61 22.19 23.52
N LEU A 38 -13.98 20.91 23.41
CA LEU A 38 -14.08 20.02 24.56
C LEU A 38 -12.73 19.83 25.26
N ALA A 39 -11.61 19.78 24.54
CA ALA A 39 -10.28 19.68 25.14
C ALA A 39 -9.91 20.91 26.00
N GLN A 40 -10.47 22.08 25.69
CA GLN A 40 -10.31 23.31 26.48
C GLN A 40 -11.28 23.42 27.67
N LEU A 41 -12.31 22.57 27.71
CA LEU A 41 -13.24 22.47 28.81
C LEU A 41 -12.67 21.56 29.90
N GLY A 42 -12.84 21.97 31.15
CA GLY A 42 -12.44 21.14 32.29
C GLY A 42 -13.40 19.98 32.53
N ARG A 43 -12.96 18.99 33.33
CA ARG A 43 -13.77 17.81 33.69
C ARG A 43 -15.13 18.15 34.28
N ILE A 44 -15.23 19.25 35.06
CA ILE A 44 -16.51 19.69 35.65
C ILE A 44 -17.48 20.15 34.55
N SER A 45 -16.97 20.85 33.52
CA SER A 45 -17.79 21.28 32.38
C SER A 45 -18.29 20.07 31.59
N HIS A 46 -17.43 19.08 31.34
CA HIS A 46 -17.81 17.81 30.71
C HIS A 46 -18.90 17.10 31.51
N PHE A 47 -18.72 17.03 32.82
CA PHE A 47 -19.68 16.42 33.72
C PHE A 47 -21.06 17.10 33.64
N VAL A 48 -21.11 18.42 33.70
CA VAL A 48 -22.37 19.19 33.59
C VAL A 48 -23.05 18.92 32.24
N ILE A 49 -22.30 18.92 31.13
CA ILE A 49 -22.84 18.62 29.79
C ILE A 49 -23.45 17.21 29.75
N LEU A 50 -22.76 16.21 30.30
CA LEU A 50 -23.24 14.82 30.31
C LEU A 50 -24.43 14.59 31.25
N CYS A 51 -24.51 15.29 32.38
CA CYS A 51 -25.68 15.23 33.26
C CYS A 51 -26.91 15.82 32.56
N GLN A 52 -26.77 17.01 31.99
CA GLN A 52 -27.85 17.70 31.28
C GLN A 52 -28.34 16.94 30.04
N SER A 53 -27.51 16.08 29.44
CA SER A 53 -27.94 15.27 28.28
C SER A 53 -28.75 14.03 28.65
N ARG A 54 -28.64 13.56 29.89
CA ARG A 54 -29.35 12.36 30.39
C ARG A 54 -30.63 12.70 31.15
N SER A 55 -30.67 13.86 31.76
CA SER A 55 -31.76 14.38 32.56
C SER A 55 -31.69 15.90 32.54
N ASP A 56 -32.81 16.62 32.49
CA ASP A 56 -32.84 18.08 32.68
C ASP A 56 -32.50 18.42 34.14
N THR A 57 -31.24 18.18 34.52
CA THR A 57 -30.73 18.25 35.88
C THR A 57 -30.67 19.72 36.29
N ASN A 58 -31.37 20.07 37.36
CA ASN A 58 -31.34 21.46 37.81
C ASN A 58 -29.99 21.80 38.51
N PRO A 59 -29.64 23.08 38.66
CA PRO A 59 -28.38 23.48 39.30
C PRO A 59 -28.21 23.00 40.75
N ALA A 60 -29.32 22.81 41.48
CA ALA A 60 -29.29 22.31 42.86
C ALA A 60 -28.93 20.81 42.91
N GLU A 61 -29.43 20.03 41.96
CA GLU A 61 -29.07 18.62 41.75
C GLU A 61 -27.62 18.49 41.31
N LEU A 62 -27.14 19.35 40.41
CA LEU A 62 -25.71 19.39 40.04
C LEU A 62 -24.81 19.70 41.24
N SER A 63 -25.23 20.62 42.11
CA SER A 63 -24.52 20.91 43.37
C SER A 63 -24.51 19.71 44.32
N ALA A 64 -25.64 19.01 44.43
CA ALA A 64 -25.75 17.79 45.24
C ALA A 64 -24.85 16.65 44.71
N ILE A 65 -24.76 16.46 43.39
CA ILE A 65 -23.99 15.36 42.79
C ILE A 65 -22.48 15.66 42.81
N THR A 66 -22.09 16.91 42.54
CA THR A 66 -20.67 17.29 42.45
C THR A 66 -20.06 17.65 43.81
N SER A 67 -20.88 17.82 44.85
CA SER A 67 -20.49 18.45 46.13
C SER A 67 -19.90 19.86 45.98
N LEU A 68 -20.06 20.49 44.82
CA LEU A 68 -19.56 21.84 44.57
C LEU A 68 -20.60 22.88 44.98
N GLY A 69 -20.13 23.93 45.65
CA GLY A 69 -20.99 25.05 46.02
C GLY A 69 -21.42 25.88 44.80
N ARG A 70 -22.52 26.62 44.93
CA ARG A 70 -23.03 27.48 43.85
C ARG A 70 -21.99 28.46 43.30
N ALA A 71 -21.16 29.04 44.17
CA ALA A 71 -20.09 29.96 43.77
C ALA A 71 -18.99 29.31 42.90
N GLN A 72 -18.84 27.98 42.96
CA GLN A 72 -17.88 27.21 42.15
C GLN A 72 -18.50 26.72 40.84
N LEU A 73 -19.80 26.42 40.85
CA LEU A 73 -20.54 25.97 39.66
C LEU A 73 -20.93 27.12 38.74
N GLU A 74 -21.29 28.29 39.26
CA GLU A 74 -21.78 29.42 38.44
C GLU A 74 -20.76 29.85 37.36
N PRO A 75 -19.45 29.98 37.62
CA PRO A 75 -18.48 30.30 36.56
C PRO A 75 -18.43 29.24 35.45
N VAL A 76 -18.67 27.97 35.78
CA VAL A 76 -18.73 26.89 34.80
C VAL A 76 -20.00 27.01 33.96
N LEU A 77 -21.15 27.26 34.61
CA LEU A 77 -22.43 27.44 33.93
C LEU A 77 -22.43 28.68 33.03
N GLU A 78 -21.91 29.81 33.51
CA GLU A 78 -21.75 31.03 32.72
C GLU A 78 -20.84 30.80 31.51
N ARG A 79 -19.72 30.08 31.66
CA ARG A 79 -18.86 29.73 30.53
C ARG A 79 -19.60 28.87 29.51
N LEU A 80 -20.36 27.87 29.95
CA LEU A 80 -21.13 27.00 29.06
C LEU A 80 -22.27 27.76 28.35
N ARG A 81 -22.90 28.72 29.03
CA ARG A 81 -23.87 29.66 28.42
C ARG A 81 -23.19 30.57 27.39
N GLY A 82 -22.01 31.12 27.72
CA GLY A 82 -21.21 31.94 26.81
C GLY A 82 -20.78 31.20 25.54
N LEU A 83 -20.53 29.89 25.65
CA LEU A 83 -20.26 29.00 24.51
C LEU A 83 -21.53 28.51 23.80
N ARG A 84 -22.72 28.95 24.23
CA ARG A 84 -24.02 28.54 23.69
C ARG A 84 -24.28 27.02 23.76
N ILE A 85 -23.62 26.34 24.69
CA ILE A 85 -23.84 24.92 24.99
C ILE A 85 -25.09 24.77 25.88
N LEU A 86 -25.25 25.70 26.83
CA LEU A 86 -26.41 25.78 27.71
C LEU A 86 -27.19 27.08 27.48
N ASP A 87 -28.49 27.03 27.75
CA ASP A 87 -29.37 28.17 27.93
C ASP A 87 -30.17 28.04 29.25
N ASP A 88 -31.15 28.91 29.47
CA ASP A 88 -31.97 28.88 30.68
C ASP A 88 -32.89 27.65 30.76
N SER A 89 -33.10 26.96 29.64
CA SER A 89 -33.93 25.76 29.52
C SER A 89 -33.15 24.45 29.53
N GLY A 90 -31.82 24.48 29.47
CA GLY A 90 -30.95 23.30 29.49
C GLY A 90 -29.94 23.29 28.35
N LEU A 91 -29.69 22.11 27.76
CA LEU A 91 -28.79 22.00 26.60
C LEU A 91 -29.44 22.56 25.34
N THR A 92 -28.71 23.45 24.66
CA THR A 92 -29.09 23.91 23.32
C THR A 92 -28.95 22.76 22.30
N ARG A 93 -29.39 22.99 21.06
CA ARG A 93 -29.15 22.04 19.96
C ARG A 93 -27.67 21.71 19.79
N SER A 94 -26.81 22.74 19.80
CA SER A 94 -25.35 22.58 19.73
C SER A 94 -24.81 21.88 20.98
N GLY A 95 -25.34 22.20 22.16
CA GLY A 95 -24.96 21.52 23.40
C GLY A 95 -25.26 20.03 23.39
N ARG A 96 -26.39 19.60 22.83
CA ARG A 96 -26.71 18.17 22.63
C ARG A 96 -25.74 17.48 21.69
N GLN A 97 -25.33 18.15 20.61
CA GLN A 97 -24.31 17.62 19.71
C GLN A 97 -22.96 17.48 20.44
N TYR A 98 -22.53 18.48 21.20
CA TYR A 98 -21.32 18.38 22.01
C TYR A 98 -21.40 17.30 23.09
N ALA A 99 -22.57 17.09 23.70
CA ALA A 99 -22.79 16.00 24.64
C ALA A 99 -22.64 14.63 23.96
N HIS A 100 -23.18 14.47 22.74
CA HIS A 100 -23.00 13.27 21.94
C HIS A 100 -21.53 13.04 21.57
N ILE A 101 -20.85 14.07 21.06
CA ILE A 101 -19.42 14.05 20.73
C ILE A 101 -18.60 13.67 21.97
N LEU A 102 -18.88 14.29 23.11
CA LEU A 102 -18.19 14.03 24.37
C LEU A 102 -18.37 12.59 24.85
N ALA A 103 -19.56 12.01 24.64
CA ALA A 103 -19.87 10.65 25.05
C ALA A 103 -19.30 9.57 24.11
N THR A 104 -19.12 9.87 22.82
CA THR A 104 -18.88 8.84 21.79
C THR A 104 -17.55 8.98 21.06
N LEU A 105 -16.98 10.18 20.97
CA LEU A 105 -15.85 10.49 20.09
C LEU A 105 -14.70 11.21 20.78
N HIS A 106 -14.97 12.09 21.75
CA HIS A 106 -13.93 12.84 22.44
C HIS A 106 -12.98 11.90 23.20
N GLU A 107 -11.67 12.06 22.98
CA GLU A 107 -10.60 11.22 23.54
C GLU A 107 -10.60 9.75 23.10
N GLN A 108 -11.39 9.39 22.07
CA GLN A 108 -11.35 8.04 21.53
C GLN A 108 -9.99 7.71 20.93
N LYS A 109 -9.67 6.42 20.96
CA LYS A 109 -8.43 5.85 20.47
C LYS A 109 -8.74 4.71 19.52
N ALA A 110 -8.05 4.68 18.39
CA ALA A 110 -8.10 3.57 17.45
C ALA A 110 -6.69 3.08 17.19
N ARG A 111 -6.51 1.76 17.20
CA ARG A 111 -5.30 1.13 16.68
C ARG A 111 -5.43 0.97 15.19
N LEU A 112 -4.35 1.23 14.46
CA LEU A 112 -4.29 1.09 13.02
C LEU A 112 -2.90 0.63 12.57
N TRP A 113 -2.87 -0.06 11.44
CA TRP A 113 -1.64 -0.40 10.74
C TRP A 113 -1.48 0.54 9.54
N MET A 114 -0.26 1.04 9.33
CA MET A 114 0.08 1.90 8.21
C MET A 114 1.31 1.39 7.48
N ASP A 115 1.32 1.58 6.17
CA ASP A 115 2.51 1.35 5.35
C ASP A 115 3.62 2.38 5.64
N THR A 116 4.84 2.06 5.21
CA THR A 116 6.03 2.91 5.42
C THR A 116 6.35 3.84 4.24
N GLN A 117 5.46 3.96 3.23
CA GLN A 117 5.66 4.78 2.03
C GLN A 117 5.24 6.22 2.20
N HIS A 118 6.07 6.99 2.89
CA HIS A 118 5.73 8.37 3.18
C HIS A 118 5.58 9.32 1.98
N ASP A 119 6.00 8.92 0.77
CA ASP A 119 5.89 9.73 -0.44
C ASP A 119 4.57 9.47 -1.19
N GLN A 120 3.79 8.48 -0.74
CA GLN A 120 2.50 8.08 -1.31
C GLN A 120 1.36 8.33 -0.31
N ALA A 121 0.13 8.15 -0.77
CA ALA A 121 -1.05 8.24 0.07
C ALA A 121 -1.08 7.05 1.06
N PRO A 122 -1.49 7.26 2.34
CA PRO A 122 -1.36 6.22 3.36
C PRO A 122 -2.39 5.12 3.13
N ALA A 123 -1.95 3.86 3.16
CA ALA A 123 -2.85 2.73 3.33
C ALA A 123 -3.09 2.51 4.83
N LEU A 124 -4.35 2.40 5.23
CA LEU A 124 -4.76 2.23 6.62
C LEU A 124 -5.54 0.91 6.78
N LEU A 125 -5.13 0.09 7.73
CA LEU A 125 -5.87 -1.09 8.15
C LEU A 125 -6.24 -0.93 9.62
N HIS A 126 -7.39 -1.47 10.04
CA HIS A 126 -7.73 -1.52 11.46
C HIS A 126 -6.70 -2.34 12.25
N GLY A 127 -6.44 -1.95 13.49
CA GLY A 127 -5.47 -2.63 14.36
C GLY A 127 -5.77 -4.11 14.60
N THR A 128 -7.03 -4.53 14.42
CA THR A 128 -7.51 -5.91 14.56
C THR A 128 -7.63 -6.66 13.23
N HIS A 129 -7.07 -6.13 12.14
CA HIS A 129 -7.20 -6.73 10.82
C HIS A 129 -6.53 -8.13 10.77
N PRO A 130 -7.25 -9.20 10.38
CA PRO A 130 -6.77 -10.58 10.55
C PRO A 130 -5.60 -10.95 9.64
N SER A 131 -5.45 -10.28 8.49
CA SER A 131 -4.36 -10.57 7.55
C SER A 131 -2.99 -10.03 7.97
N VAL A 132 -2.92 -9.24 9.05
CA VAL A 132 -1.64 -8.69 9.52
C VAL A 132 -0.93 -9.72 10.38
N THR A 133 0.18 -10.25 9.88
CA THR A 133 0.99 -11.28 10.55
C THR A 133 2.47 -10.94 10.52
N THR A 134 3.30 -11.78 11.15
CA THR A 134 4.77 -11.66 11.03
C THR A 134 5.17 -12.06 9.63
N ILE A 135 6.00 -11.23 8.99
CA ILE A 135 6.61 -11.52 7.70
C ILE A 135 7.68 -12.61 7.93
N PRO A 136 7.58 -13.77 7.27
CA PRO A 136 8.62 -14.78 7.33
C PRO A 136 9.98 -14.24 6.83
N PRO A 137 11.10 -14.77 7.34
CA PRO A 137 12.41 -14.41 6.81
C PRO A 137 12.53 -14.80 5.33
N ASP A 138 13.37 -14.07 4.59
CA ASP A 138 13.71 -14.33 3.18
C ASP A 138 12.56 -14.22 2.15
N GLU A 139 11.42 -13.66 2.56
CA GLU A 139 10.29 -13.42 1.67
C GLU A 139 10.46 -12.19 0.76
N LEU A 140 9.69 -12.16 -0.33
CA LEU A 140 9.59 -10.98 -1.20
C LEU A 140 8.86 -9.85 -0.46
N VAL A 141 9.54 -8.73 -0.24
CA VAL A 141 8.99 -7.58 0.49
C VAL A 141 8.95 -6.35 -0.41
N ALA A 142 7.78 -5.71 -0.50
CA ALA A 142 7.63 -4.40 -1.13
C ALA A 142 8.37 -3.36 -0.28
N LYS A 143 9.37 -2.69 -0.86
CA LYS A 143 10.26 -1.76 -0.15
C LYS A 143 10.10 -0.36 -0.67
N GLY A 144 10.08 0.60 0.25
CA GLY A 144 10.06 2.01 -0.11
C GLY A 144 11.41 2.55 -0.52
N ARG A 145 11.38 3.65 -1.26
CA ARG A 145 12.57 4.40 -1.70
C ARG A 145 13.59 4.64 -0.57
N ARG A 146 13.12 4.97 0.64
CA ARG A 146 14.00 5.21 1.79
C ARG A 146 14.68 3.96 2.34
N GLN A 147 14.05 2.79 2.22
CA GLN A 147 14.65 1.52 2.62
C GLN A 147 15.68 1.06 1.57
N GLN A 148 15.46 1.37 0.28
CA GLN A 148 16.42 1.09 -0.79
C GLN A 148 17.66 2.01 -0.74
N ASP A 149 17.48 3.31 -0.45
CA ASP A 149 18.58 4.29 -0.44
C ASP A 149 19.53 4.17 0.76
N GLY A 150 19.32 3.21 1.68
CA GLY A 150 20.16 3.00 2.87
C GLY A 150 20.24 4.22 3.81
N ARG A 151 19.33 5.18 3.66
CA ARG A 151 19.30 6.38 4.50
C ARG A 151 18.96 5.96 5.91
N THR A 152 19.76 6.41 6.88
CA THR A 152 19.56 6.09 8.29
C THR A 152 18.11 6.35 8.70
N PRO A 153 17.45 5.39 9.35
CA PRO A 153 16.10 5.59 9.86
C PRO A 153 16.12 6.81 10.76
N ARG A 154 15.37 7.85 10.36
CA ARG A 154 15.16 9.02 11.21
C ARG A 154 14.40 8.56 12.45
N GLY A 155 14.72 9.15 13.61
CA GLY A 155 14.15 8.69 14.88
C GLY A 155 12.62 8.66 14.90
N ARG A 156 12.05 7.82 15.77
CA ARG A 156 10.59 7.54 15.89
C ARG A 156 9.69 8.78 15.85
N ARG A 157 10.13 9.88 16.45
CA ARG A 157 9.38 11.14 16.43
C ARG A 157 9.17 11.70 15.01
N PHE A 158 10.19 11.62 14.17
CA PHE A 158 10.11 12.09 12.78
C PHE A 158 9.12 11.23 11.98
N ASP A 159 9.10 9.93 12.24
CA ASP A 159 8.14 9.00 11.62
C ASP A 159 6.70 9.37 11.97
N LEU A 160 6.39 9.52 13.27
CA LEU A 160 5.05 9.91 13.74
C LEU A 160 4.58 11.24 13.14
N GLU A 161 5.44 12.27 13.16
CA GLU A 161 5.13 13.58 12.58
C GLU A 161 4.84 13.46 11.08
N ARG A 162 5.61 12.63 10.36
CA ARG A 162 5.45 12.44 8.92
C ARG A 162 4.20 11.62 8.57
N GLN A 163 3.90 10.56 9.32
CA GLN A 163 2.69 9.76 9.13
C GLN A 163 1.44 10.59 9.42
N LEU A 164 1.44 11.36 10.51
CA LEU A 164 0.34 12.25 10.83
C LEU A 164 0.19 13.37 9.79
N ALA A 165 1.30 13.95 9.32
CA ALA A 165 1.27 14.90 8.22
C ALA A 165 0.73 14.27 6.93
N ARG A 166 1.07 13.01 6.63
CA ARG A 166 0.53 12.23 5.51
C ARG A 166 -0.99 12.10 5.63
N MET A 167 -1.50 11.66 6.78
CA MET A 167 -2.95 11.55 7.03
C MET A 167 -3.69 12.89 6.92
N ARG A 168 -3.02 14.02 7.23
CA ARG A 168 -3.57 15.37 7.11
C ARG A 168 -3.48 15.93 5.70
N HIS A 169 -2.37 15.72 5.00
CA HIS A 169 -2.05 16.33 3.71
C HIS A 169 -3.01 15.88 2.62
N TYR A 170 -3.41 14.62 2.66
CA TYR A 170 -4.39 14.11 1.71
C TYR A 170 -5.82 14.59 2.04
N ASP A 171 -6.05 15.57 2.93
CA ASP A 171 -7.32 16.31 3.15
C ASP A 171 -8.64 15.51 3.22
N PHE A 172 -8.56 14.19 3.43
CA PHE A 172 -9.70 13.28 3.49
C PHE A 172 -9.99 12.83 4.92
N GLN A 173 -9.83 13.71 5.91
CA GLN A 173 -10.24 13.40 7.30
C GLN A 173 -11.70 12.93 7.33
N CYS A 174 -12.55 13.49 6.46
CA CYS A 174 -13.93 13.06 6.27
C CYS A 174 -14.10 11.60 5.82
N ALA A 175 -13.12 11.04 5.09
CA ALA A 175 -13.22 9.71 4.52
C ALA A 175 -12.63 8.64 5.45
N TRP A 176 -11.47 8.92 6.09
CA TRP A 176 -10.81 7.92 6.93
C TRP A 176 -11.22 7.96 8.40
N LEU A 177 -11.70 9.11 8.93
CA LEU A 177 -12.17 9.16 10.33
C LEU A 177 -13.37 8.26 10.56
N PRO A 178 -14.41 8.23 9.71
CA PRO A 178 -15.52 7.29 9.85
C PRO A 178 -15.12 5.83 9.70
N PHE A 179 -14.08 5.57 8.89
CA PHE A 179 -13.49 4.24 8.80
C PHE A 179 -12.90 3.82 10.15
N LEU A 180 -12.02 4.63 10.76
CA LEU A 180 -11.40 4.28 12.05
C LEU A 180 -12.34 4.38 13.26
N PHE A 181 -13.28 5.32 13.23
CA PHE A 181 -14.26 5.53 14.29
C PHE A 181 -15.66 5.67 13.67
N PRO A 182 -16.45 4.58 13.62
CA PRO A 182 -17.77 4.56 12.99
C PRO A 182 -18.73 5.65 13.50
N SER A 183 -18.58 6.11 14.75
CA SER A 183 -19.37 7.20 15.33
C SER A 183 -19.22 8.55 14.59
N PHE A 184 -18.22 8.72 13.71
CA PHE A 184 -18.14 9.89 12.83
C PHE A 184 -19.12 9.85 11.66
N ALA A 185 -19.73 8.71 11.34
CA ALA A 185 -20.65 8.59 10.20
C ALA A 185 -21.80 9.61 10.27
N ASP A 186 -22.32 9.85 11.47
CA ASP A 186 -23.40 10.82 11.71
C ASP A 186 -22.92 12.28 11.54
N LEU A 187 -21.66 12.56 11.85
CA LEU A 187 -21.05 13.89 11.66
C LEU A 187 -20.68 14.13 10.20
N ALA A 188 -20.23 13.09 9.49
CA ALA A 188 -19.85 13.16 8.08
C ALA A 188 -21.04 13.45 7.14
N GLN A 189 -22.27 13.13 7.57
CA GLN A 189 -23.50 13.45 6.84
C GLN A 189 -23.92 14.92 6.99
N GLN A 190 -23.31 15.68 7.89
CA GLN A 190 -23.68 17.08 8.08
C GLN A 190 -23.14 17.94 6.92
N PRO A 191 -23.94 18.87 6.39
CA PRO A 191 -23.56 19.72 5.25
C PRO A 191 -22.51 20.79 5.61
N ASP A 192 -22.14 20.92 6.89
CA ASP A 192 -21.17 21.90 7.34
C ASP A 192 -19.75 21.47 6.93
N GLU A 193 -19.25 22.09 5.87
CA GLU A 193 -17.86 21.97 5.47
C GLU A 193 -16.92 22.37 6.62
N GLY A 194 -15.94 21.51 6.92
CA GLY A 194 -14.86 21.82 7.85
C GLY A 194 -15.03 21.26 9.27
N TRP A 195 -16.04 20.43 9.56
CA TRP A 195 -16.20 19.81 10.90
C TRP A 195 -14.92 19.08 11.37
N TRP A 196 -14.16 18.51 10.45
CA TRP A 196 -12.89 17.83 10.74
C TRP A 196 -11.82 18.76 11.31
N ARG A 197 -11.89 20.07 11.01
CA ARG A 197 -10.98 21.09 11.53
C ARG A 197 -11.16 21.33 13.02
N GLU A 198 -12.27 20.89 13.60
CA GLU A 198 -12.52 20.98 15.04
C GLU A 198 -11.81 19.90 15.84
N TRP A 199 -11.09 18.99 15.16
CA TRP A 199 -10.43 17.86 15.78
C TRP A 199 -8.91 18.02 15.81
N GLU A 200 -8.34 17.60 16.93
CA GLU A 200 -6.91 17.38 17.13
C GLU A 200 -6.64 15.88 17.11
N MET A 201 -5.49 15.53 16.54
CA MET A 201 -5.07 14.15 16.32
C MET A 201 -3.67 13.98 16.86
N GLU A 202 -3.47 12.92 17.61
CA GLU A 202 -2.20 12.53 18.23
C GLU A 202 -1.93 11.07 17.83
N LEU A 203 -0.77 10.82 17.21
CA LEU A 203 -0.35 9.49 16.78
C LEU A 203 0.79 9.02 17.69
N THR A 204 0.68 7.80 18.21
CA THR A 204 1.72 7.15 19.00
C THR A 204 2.04 5.79 18.40
N HIS A 205 3.30 5.34 18.52
CA HIS A 205 3.68 4.01 18.05
C HIS A 205 3.18 2.97 19.05
N CYS A 206 2.54 1.91 18.58
CA CYS A 206 2.27 0.75 19.42
C CYS A 206 3.58 -0.04 19.51
N SER A 207 4.27 0.04 20.65
CA SER A 207 5.26 -0.97 20.97
C SER A 207 4.49 -2.24 21.30
N ASP A 208 4.36 -3.16 20.36
CA ASP A 208 3.83 -4.49 20.66
C ASP A 208 4.81 -5.21 21.59
N ALA A 209 4.71 -4.94 22.89
CA ALA A 209 5.10 -5.87 23.92
C ALA A 209 3.92 -6.83 24.11
N PHE A 210 3.66 -7.66 23.10
CA PHE A 210 2.78 -8.81 23.24
C PHE A 210 3.62 -10.07 23.32
N THR A 211 4.04 -10.36 24.55
CA THR A 211 4.30 -11.70 25.05
C THR A 211 3.01 -12.52 24.94
N GLU A 212 2.88 -13.30 23.87
CA GLU A 212 2.08 -14.52 23.97
C GLU A 212 2.74 -15.41 25.04
N HIS A 213 2.03 -15.65 26.13
CA HIS A 213 2.29 -16.67 27.14
C HIS A 213 3.75 -16.83 27.62
N ALA A 214 4.26 -15.87 28.40
CA ALA A 214 5.29 -16.18 29.39
C ALA A 214 5.07 -15.36 30.67
N SER A 215 4.80 -16.08 31.74
CA SER A 215 4.67 -15.57 33.11
C SER A 215 5.89 -14.76 33.53
N GLY A 216 5.63 -13.56 34.06
CA GLY A 216 6.34 -12.96 35.19
C GLY A 216 7.82 -12.64 35.01
N ALA A 217 8.13 -11.36 34.74
CA ALA A 217 9.06 -10.56 35.54
C ALA A 217 9.05 -9.12 35.01
N ALA A 218 8.80 -8.18 35.91
CA ALA A 218 9.04 -6.77 35.66
C ALA A 218 10.54 -6.51 35.49
N SER A 219 10.91 -5.68 34.52
CA SER A 219 12.19 -4.97 34.51
C SER A 219 12.05 -3.69 33.69
N ASP A 220 12.19 -2.58 34.40
CA ASP A 220 12.46 -1.26 33.85
C ASP A 220 13.74 -1.25 33.01
N ALA A 221 13.73 -0.37 32.00
CA ALA A 221 14.85 0.24 31.29
C ALA A 221 15.86 -0.67 30.57
N VAL A 222 15.99 -0.47 29.25
CA VAL A 222 17.15 0.20 28.63
C VAL A 222 16.82 0.44 27.16
N ASP A 223 17.01 1.68 26.75
CA ASP A 223 17.10 2.14 25.36
C ASP A 223 18.30 1.41 24.71
N GLY A 224 18.00 0.29 24.07
CA GLY A 224 18.99 -0.60 23.48
C GLY A 224 18.47 -1.03 22.12
N MET A 225 19.23 -0.66 21.09
CA MET A 225 19.29 -1.30 19.78
C MET A 225 18.56 -2.66 19.73
N HIS A 226 17.27 -2.65 19.40
CA HIS A 226 16.68 -3.84 18.83
C HIS A 226 17.30 -3.99 17.45
N GLY A 227 18.01 -5.10 17.23
CA GLY A 227 18.51 -5.49 15.92
C GLY A 227 17.38 -5.47 14.88
N PRO A 228 17.72 -5.39 13.59
CA PRO A 228 16.76 -5.09 12.52
C PRO A 228 15.60 -6.11 12.35
N ASP A 229 15.60 -7.24 13.06
CA ASP A 229 14.66 -8.35 12.89
C ASP A 229 13.76 -8.62 14.11
N ALA A 230 13.36 -7.57 14.85
CA ALA A 230 12.15 -7.68 15.66
C ALA A 230 10.97 -7.84 14.66
N GLY A 231 10.51 -9.09 14.48
CA GLY A 231 9.62 -9.58 13.42
C GLY A 231 8.75 -8.50 12.77
N LEU A 232 9.18 -8.04 11.59
CA LEU A 232 8.41 -7.11 10.76
C LEU A 232 7.01 -7.69 10.56
N ARG A 233 5.98 -6.87 10.79
CA ARG A 233 4.60 -7.24 10.54
C ARG A 233 4.18 -6.72 9.19
N GLY A 234 3.27 -7.42 8.54
CA GLY A 234 2.80 -7.05 7.22
C GLY A 234 1.62 -7.88 6.78
N VAL A 235 1.21 -7.65 5.55
CA VAL A 235 0.19 -8.43 4.86
C VAL A 235 0.80 -9.06 3.62
N GLU A 236 0.42 -10.30 3.35
CA GLU A 236 0.73 -10.98 2.11
C GLU A 236 -0.24 -10.52 1.02
N LEU A 237 0.30 -10.17 -0.14
CA LEU A 237 -0.42 -9.67 -1.30
C LEU A 237 -0.08 -10.54 -2.51
N THR A 238 -1.04 -10.77 -3.38
CA THR A 238 -0.80 -11.44 -4.66
C THR A 238 -0.64 -10.40 -5.76
N LEU A 239 0.57 -10.29 -6.32
CA LEU A 239 0.84 -9.49 -7.51
C LEU A 239 0.83 -10.36 -8.76
N SER A 240 0.69 -9.72 -9.92
CA SER A 240 0.75 -10.41 -11.21
C SER A 240 1.70 -9.75 -12.19
N THR A 241 2.38 -10.55 -13.02
CA THR A 241 3.25 -10.03 -14.09
C THR A 241 2.52 -9.09 -15.06
N GLY A 242 1.20 -9.25 -15.23
CA GLY A 242 0.37 -8.33 -16.01
C GLY A 242 0.19 -6.93 -15.40
N THR A 243 0.63 -6.71 -14.16
CA THR A 243 0.62 -5.40 -13.47
C THR A 243 1.97 -4.68 -13.54
N GLU A 244 2.93 -5.26 -14.24
CA GLU A 244 4.22 -4.64 -14.53
C GLU A 244 4.04 -3.31 -15.27
N ALA A 245 4.77 -2.28 -14.84
CA ALA A 245 4.76 -0.99 -15.53
C ALA A 245 6.12 -0.31 -15.39
N GLN A 246 6.57 0.34 -16.47
CA GLN A 246 7.72 1.23 -16.39
C GLN A 246 7.38 2.39 -15.45
N CYS A 247 8.14 2.49 -14.37
CA CYS A 247 7.98 3.54 -13.38
C CYS A 247 9.35 3.96 -12.84
N SER A 248 9.45 5.23 -12.43
CA SER A 248 10.69 5.77 -11.87
C SER A 248 10.92 5.36 -10.41
N GLN A 249 9.87 4.90 -9.72
CA GLN A 249 9.88 4.52 -8.32
C GLN A 249 9.01 3.27 -8.10
N PRO A 250 9.51 2.08 -8.49
CA PRO A 250 8.81 0.83 -8.23
C PRO A 250 8.68 0.55 -6.73
N ALA A 251 7.61 -0.15 -6.37
CA ALA A 251 7.42 -0.74 -5.05
C ALA A 251 8.22 -2.03 -4.87
N LEU A 252 8.44 -2.73 -5.98
CA LEU A 252 9.18 -3.98 -6.04
C LEU A 252 9.89 -4.07 -7.40
N GLU A 253 11.16 -4.47 -7.35
CA GLU A 253 11.94 -4.84 -8.53
C GLU A 253 12.33 -6.31 -8.42
N LEU A 254 12.05 -7.05 -9.48
CA LEU A 254 12.39 -8.46 -9.61
C LEU A 254 13.25 -8.63 -10.85
N ASP A 255 14.29 -9.45 -10.76
CA ASP A 255 15.03 -9.89 -11.92
C ASP A 255 14.61 -11.33 -12.24
N ASN A 256 14.26 -11.58 -13.51
CA ASN A 256 13.96 -12.93 -14.01
C ASN A 256 14.88 -13.30 -15.16
N ALA A 257 15.16 -14.59 -15.29
CA ALA A 257 15.97 -15.10 -16.38
C ALA A 257 15.23 -14.95 -17.71
N VAL A 258 15.98 -14.60 -18.76
CA VAL A 258 15.53 -14.62 -20.15
C VAL A 258 16.60 -15.24 -21.04
N MET A 259 16.20 -15.96 -22.07
CA MET A 259 17.14 -16.49 -23.07
C MET A 259 17.09 -15.67 -24.34
N GLU A 260 18.21 -15.08 -24.74
CA GLU A 260 18.34 -14.37 -26.00
C GLU A 260 18.76 -15.32 -27.12
N LEU A 261 18.06 -15.28 -28.25
CA LEU A 261 18.49 -15.86 -29.51
C LEU A 261 18.92 -14.73 -30.46
N ARG A 262 20.22 -14.69 -30.79
CA ARG A 262 20.73 -13.87 -31.90
C ARG A 262 20.91 -14.73 -33.13
N THR A 263 20.38 -14.26 -34.25
CA THR A 263 20.58 -14.90 -35.56
C THR A 263 21.29 -13.95 -36.50
N ARG A 264 22.49 -14.36 -36.92
CA ARG A 264 23.30 -13.65 -37.90
C ARG A 264 23.26 -14.35 -39.24
N TYR A 265 23.13 -13.55 -40.29
CA TYR A 265 23.11 -14.02 -41.66
C TYR A 265 24.44 -13.69 -42.33
N ALA A 266 24.97 -14.62 -43.09
CA ALA A 266 26.20 -14.43 -43.86
C ALA A 266 26.05 -15.05 -45.25
N VAL A 267 26.73 -14.44 -46.24
CA VAL A 267 26.84 -15.04 -47.57
C VAL A 267 27.79 -16.24 -47.48
N PRO A 268 27.40 -17.43 -47.96
CA PRO A 268 28.29 -18.59 -47.97
C PRO A 268 29.58 -18.35 -48.77
N ASP A 269 30.66 -19.00 -48.34
CA ASP A 269 31.96 -18.89 -49.01
C ASP A 269 31.86 -19.32 -50.48
N GLY A 270 32.35 -18.46 -51.39
CA GLY A 270 32.35 -18.70 -52.84
C GLY A 270 31.15 -18.13 -53.61
N LEU A 271 30.17 -17.51 -52.94
CA LEU A 271 29.08 -16.80 -53.60
C LEU A 271 29.43 -15.33 -53.94
N PRO A 272 28.81 -14.74 -54.99
CA PRO A 272 29.16 -13.39 -55.43
C PRO A 272 28.79 -12.33 -54.39
N THR A 273 29.68 -11.36 -54.20
CA THR A 273 29.48 -10.21 -53.28
C THR A 273 28.25 -9.36 -53.62
N ILE A 274 27.66 -9.53 -54.81
CA ILE A 274 26.42 -8.88 -55.23
C ILE A 274 25.20 -9.28 -54.36
N LEU A 275 25.30 -10.38 -53.59
CA LEU A 275 24.27 -10.81 -52.65
C LEU A 275 24.41 -10.15 -51.26
N ALA A 276 25.51 -9.44 -50.98
CA ALA A 276 25.71 -8.73 -49.72
C ALA A 276 24.59 -7.72 -49.36
N PRO A 277 24.00 -6.96 -50.32
CA PRO A 277 22.88 -6.06 -50.03
C PRO A 277 21.57 -6.78 -49.66
N ILE A 278 21.49 -8.10 -49.87
CA ILE A 278 20.31 -8.93 -49.60
C ILE A 278 20.41 -9.57 -48.21
N VAL A 279 21.58 -9.52 -47.56
CA VAL A 279 21.77 -10.04 -46.20
C VAL A 279 20.91 -9.20 -45.23
N PRO A 280 19.94 -9.82 -44.53
CA PRO A 280 19.10 -9.10 -43.60
C PRO A 280 19.87 -8.75 -42.33
N ASP A 281 19.37 -7.75 -41.62
CA ASP A 281 19.91 -7.36 -40.32
C ASP A 281 19.84 -8.49 -39.30
N GLU A 282 20.68 -8.40 -38.25
CA GLU A 282 20.67 -9.34 -37.13
C GLU A 282 19.28 -9.42 -36.50
N CYS A 283 18.73 -10.62 -36.40
CA CYS A 283 17.45 -10.86 -35.75
C CYS A 283 17.70 -11.28 -34.30
N VAL A 284 17.04 -10.60 -33.36
CA VAL A 284 17.17 -10.87 -31.93
C VAL A 284 15.78 -11.14 -31.35
N LEU A 285 15.66 -12.26 -30.63
CA LEU A 285 14.44 -12.67 -29.92
C LEU A 285 14.80 -13.02 -28.47
N TYR A 286 13.84 -12.88 -27.57
CA TYR A 286 14.03 -13.21 -26.15
C TYR A 286 12.92 -14.14 -25.69
N TYR A 287 13.25 -15.17 -24.95
CA TYR A 287 12.28 -16.02 -24.27
C TYR A 287 12.24 -15.65 -22.80
N ASP A 288 11.05 -15.29 -22.33
CA ASP A 288 10.82 -14.99 -20.92
C ASP A 288 10.42 -16.28 -20.19
N PHE A 289 11.29 -16.75 -19.30
CA PHE A 289 11.05 -17.98 -18.55
C PHE A 289 9.92 -17.86 -17.52
N LEU A 290 9.61 -16.64 -17.10
CA LEU A 290 8.48 -16.41 -16.21
C LEU A 290 7.21 -16.48 -17.04
N ASP A 291 6.97 -15.54 -17.95
CA ASP A 291 5.70 -15.50 -18.71
C ASP A 291 5.57 -16.58 -19.81
N GLU A 292 6.55 -17.49 -19.93
CA GLU A 292 6.65 -18.54 -20.95
C GLU A 292 6.35 -18.03 -22.38
N SER A 293 6.93 -16.88 -22.73
CA SER A 293 6.58 -16.17 -23.96
C SER A 293 7.78 -15.59 -24.70
N VAL A 294 7.65 -15.46 -26.02
CA VAL A 294 8.69 -14.85 -26.87
C VAL A 294 8.45 -13.36 -27.04
N LEU A 295 9.46 -12.56 -26.69
CA LEU A 295 9.52 -11.12 -26.86
C LEU A 295 10.35 -10.77 -28.09
N GLN A 296 9.84 -9.85 -28.90
CA GLN A 296 10.53 -9.33 -30.09
C GLN A 296 11.30 -8.04 -29.82
N ALA A 297 10.93 -7.32 -28.76
CA ALA A 297 11.63 -6.12 -28.31
C ALA A 297 12.63 -6.49 -27.21
N GLN A 298 13.75 -5.77 -27.17
CA GLN A 298 14.74 -5.93 -26.11
C GLN A 298 14.11 -5.59 -24.75
N PRO A 299 14.11 -6.53 -23.78
CA PRO A 299 13.56 -6.26 -22.46
C PRO A 299 14.47 -5.31 -21.66
N PRO A 300 13.93 -4.62 -20.63
CA PRO A 300 14.74 -3.86 -19.69
C PRO A 300 15.80 -4.74 -19.05
N VAL A 301 17.05 -4.29 -19.07
CA VAL A 301 18.20 -5.09 -18.61
C VAL A 301 18.20 -5.15 -17.09
N GLY A 302 18.21 -6.36 -16.55
CA GLY A 302 18.53 -6.65 -15.15
C GLY A 302 20.01 -6.98 -14.98
N ASP A 303 20.49 -6.88 -13.75
CA ASP A 303 21.87 -7.23 -13.37
C ASP A 303 21.92 -8.52 -12.52
N GLY A 304 20.76 -9.11 -12.20
CA GLY A 304 20.66 -10.29 -11.37
C GLY A 304 20.91 -10.00 -9.88
N THR A 305 20.94 -8.72 -9.49
CA THR A 305 21.16 -8.29 -8.10
C THR A 305 19.87 -7.93 -7.37
N GLY A 306 18.74 -7.83 -8.09
CA GLY A 306 17.41 -7.72 -7.50
C GLY A 306 16.96 -8.99 -6.78
N TYR A 307 15.71 -9.03 -6.33
CA TYR A 307 15.11 -10.29 -5.91
C TYR A 307 15.02 -11.21 -7.13
N THR A 308 15.80 -12.30 -7.11
CA THR A 308 15.86 -13.26 -8.21
C THR A 308 14.65 -14.16 -8.18
N LEU A 309 13.75 -14.00 -9.16
CA LEU A 309 12.75 -15.02 -9.44
C LEU A 309 13.48 -16.17 -10.18
N VAL A 310 13.54 -17.30 -9.47
CA VAL A 310 14.32 -18.51 -9.74
C VAL A 310 14.27 -18.96 -11.22
N PHE A 311 15.40 -19.48 -11.72
CA PHE A 311 15.46 -20.25 -12.96
C PHE A 311 14.50 -21.45 -12.85
N PRO A 312 13.56 -21.65 -13.77
CA PRO A 312 12.83 -22.91 -13.79
C PRO A 312 13.83 -24.04 -14.16
N ASP A 313 13.70 -25.21 -13.51
CA ASP A 313 14.71 -26.30 -13.50
C ASP A 313 15.50 -26.49 -14.82
N GLU A 314 16.83 -26.49 -14.70
CA GLU A 314 17.79 -26.08 -15.75
C GLU A 314 17.73 -26.82 -17.10
N THR A 315 17.13 -28.01 -17.21
CA THR A 315 17.22 -28.79 -18.46
C THR A 315 15.92 -28.84 -19.26
N LEU A 316 14.77 -28.90 -18.60
CA LEU A 316 13.49 -29.08 -19.27
C LEU A 316 12.97 -27.76 -19.85
N HIS A 317 13.35 -26.64 -19.26
CA HIS A 317 12.90 -25.31 -19.67
C HIS A 317 13.74 -24.71 -20.80
N GLU A 318 15.02 -25.09 -20.93
CA GLU A 318 15.86 -24.64 -22.05
C GLU A 318 15.36 -25.18 -23.39
N ASP A 319 15.03 -26.46 -23.48
CA ASP A 319 14.52 -27.08 -24.71
C ASP A 319 13.20 -26.43 -25.18
N VAL A 320 12.30 -26.13 -24.24
CA VAL A 320 11.04 -25.41 -24.50
C VAL A 320 11.33 -24.00 -25.01
N ALA A 321 12.24 -23.28 -24.35
CA ALA A 321 12.62 -21.94 -24.74
C ALA A 321 13.28 -21.90 -26.12
N VAL A 322 14.20 -22.83 -26.42
CA VAL A 322 14.85 -22.99 -27.74
C VAL A 322 13.78 -23.26 -28.81
N SER A 323 12.88 -24.21 -28.55
CA SER A 323 11.81 -24.58 -29.47
C SER A 323 10.88 -23.40 -29.76
N ALA A 324 10.48 -22.66 -28.72
CA ALA A 324 9.63 -21.49 -28.85
C ALA A 324 10.32 -20.35 -29.63
N LEU A 325 11.61 -20.09 -29.37
CA LEU A 325 12.39 -19.08 -30.07
C LEU A 325 12.54 -19.39 -31.56
N PHE A 326 12.83 -20.65 -31.90
CA PHE A 326 12.88 -21.07 -33.31
C PHE A 326 11.51 -21.07 -33.98
N ALA A 327 10.44 -21.41 -33.27
CA ALA A 327 9.08 -21.32 -33.82
C ALA A 327 8.64 -19.87 -34.07
N ALA A 328 9.03 -18.94 -33.19
CA ALA A 328 8.74 -17.51 -33.33
C ALA A 328 9.63 -16.82 -34.37
N GLN A 329 10.80 -17.40 -34.67
CA GLN A 329 11.65 -16.94 -35.75
C GLN A 329 10.93 -17.14 -37.08
N ARG A 330 10.52 -16.03 -37.70
CA ARG A 330 9.92 -16.08 -39.03
C ARG A 330 10.98 -16.57 -40.03
N PRO A 331 10.75 -17.68 -40.75
CA PRO A 331 11.64 -18.03 -41.85
C PRO A 331 11.57 -16.89 -42.88
N PRO A 332 12.69 -16.55 -43.50
CA PRO A 332 12.68 -15.49 -44.49
C PRO A 332 11.81 -15.90 -45.69
N GLY A 333 10.94 -14.97 -46.13
CA GLY A 333 9.92 -15.27 -47.15
C GLY A 333 10.44 -15.38 -48.59
N SER A 334 11.73 -15.20 -48.85
CA SER A 334 12.32 -15.27 -50.20
C SER A 334 13.29 -16.44 -50.32
N LYS A 335 13.25 -17.13 -51.47
CA LYS A 335 14.15 -18.25 -51.80
C LYS A 335 15.63 -17.88 -51.76
N GLU A 336 15.94 -16.60 -51.94
CA GLU A 336 17.30 -16.04 -51.92
C GLU A 336 17.87 -16.00 -50.49
N LEU A 337 17.01 -15.80 -49.48
CA LEU A 337 17.41 -15.76 -48.07
C LEU A 337 17.56 -17.17 -47.47
N ASP A 338 17.03 -18.21 -48.12
CA ASP A 338 17.33 -19.61 -47.80
C ASP A 338 18.74 -20.03 -48.25
N MET A 339 19.37 -19.25 -49.14
CA MET A 339 20.75 -19.49 -49.58
C MET A 339 21.79 -18.89 -48.63
N LEU A 340 21.39 -18.16 -47.59
CA LEU A 340 22.30 -17.55 -46.62
C LEU A 340 22.66 -18.52 -45.50
N ASN A 341 23.92 -18.48 -45.06
CA ASN A 341 24.34 -19.15 -43.84
C ASN A 341 23.70 -18.45 -42.64
N ARG A 342 23.19 -19.25 -41.70
CA ARG A 342 22.58 -18.78 -40.45
C ARG A 342 23.42 -19.26 -39.28
N MET A 343 23.79 -18.34 -38.40
CA MET A 343 24.45 -18.65 -37.15
C MET A 343 23.55 -18.20 -36.00
N HIS A 344 23.16 -19.17 -35.16
CA HIS A 344 22.35 -18.94 -33.98
C HIS A 344 23.24 -18.94 -32.75
N VAL A 345 23.11 -17.91 -31.91
CA VAL A 345 23.81 -17.80 -30.63
C VAL A 345 22.77 -17.59 -29.54
N PHE A 346 22.75 -18.50 -28.58
CA PHE A 346 21.94 -18.38 -27.37
C PHE A 346 22.76 -17.71 -26.28
N THR A 347 22.17 -16.77 -25.56
CA THR A 347 22.85 -16.08 -24.45
C THR A 347 21.88 -15.89 -23.29
N PRO A 348 22.18 -16.38 -22.08
CA PRO A 348 21.37 -16.10 -20.91
C PRO A 348 21.49 -14.63 -20.53
N ARG A 349 20.37 -14.02 -20.19
CA ARG A 349 20.29 -12.63 -19.71
C ARG A 349 19.31 -12.50 -18.55
N TRP A 350 19.39 -11.36 -17.89
CA TRP A 350 18.44 -10.95 -16.87
C TRP A 350 17.55 -9.85 -17.41
N ARG A 351 16.24 -9.98 -17.17
CA ARG A 351 15.25 -8.92 -17.38
C ARG A 351 14.88 -8.34 -16.03
N ARG A 352 14.88 -7.01 -15.93
CA ARG A 352 14.33 -6.31 -14.77
C ARG A 352 12.84 -6.05 -14.97
N ARG A 353 12.05 -6.43 -13.98
CA ARG A 353 10.61 -6.15 -13.88
C ARG A 353 10.36 -5.18 -12.74
N ALA A 354 9.52 -4.19 -13.00
CA ALA A 354 9.18 -3.14 -12.06
C ALA A 354 7.68 -3.14 -11.79
N PHE A 355 7.30 -3.21 -10.51
CA PHE A 355 5.92 -3.19 -10.06
C PHE A 355 5.63 -1.87 -9.33
N PRO A 356 4.68 -1.06 -9.81
CA PRO A 356 4.38 0.24 -9.20
C PRO A 356 3.59 0.08 -7.89
N TRP A 357 3.61 1.12 -7.05
CA TRP A 357 2.79 1.19 -5.83
C TRP A 357 1.29 1.08 -6.09
N THR A 358 0.83 1.50 -7.26
CA THR A 358 -0.57 1.34 -7.68
C THR A 358 -0.98 -0.13 -7.78
N ALA A 359 -0.08 -1.03 -8.22
CA ALA A 359 -0.34 -2.47 -8.25
C ALA A 359 -0.43 -3.04 -6.82
N VAL A 360 0.50 -2.63 -5.94
CA VAL A 360 0.51 -3.04 -4.51
C VAL A 360 -0.77 -2.60 -3.80
N TYR A 361 -1.19 -1.35 -3.97
CA TYR A 361 -2.41 -0.85 -3.36
C TYR A 361 -3.68 -1.44 -3.98
N SER A 362 -3.67 -1.76 -5.28
CA SER A 362 -4.77 -2.49 -5.90
C SER A 362 -4.92 -3.89 -5.31
N ALA A 363 -3.81 -4.61 -5.10
CA ALA A 363 -3.81 -5.90 -4.43
C ALA A 363 -4.26 -5.77 -2.96
N LEU A 364 -3.77 -4.77 -2.24
CA LEU A 364 -4.17 -4.49 -0.86
C LEU A 364 -5.67 -4.22 -0.72
N ALA A 365 -6.27 -3.49 -1.66
CA ALA A 365 -7.70 -3.19 -1.66
C ALA A 365 -8.57 -4.45 -1.73
N THR A 366 -8.05 -5.55 -2.28
CA THR A 366 -8.79 -6.83 -2.35
C THR A 366 -8.96 -7.53 -1.01
N LEU A 367 -8.19 -7.15 0.02
CA LEU A 367 -8.29 -7.76 1.34
C LEU A 367 -9.58 -7.39 2.09
N GLY A 368 -10.29 -6.33 1.66
CA GLY A 368 -11.43 -5.77 2.39
C GLY A 368 -10.99 -5.05 3.68
N ASP A 369 -11.87 -4.22 4.26
CA ASP A 369 -11.59 -3.45 5.50
C ASP A 369 -10.24 -2.72 5.51
N VAL A 370 -9.80 -2.27 4.33
CA VAL A 370 -8.65 -1.40 4.13
C VAL A 370 -9.16 -0.06 3.62
N TRP A 371 -8.67 1.02 4.19
CA TRP A 371 -8.82 2.33 3.61
C TRP A 371 -7.58 2.68 2.80
N ILE A 372 -7.79 2.95 1.51
CA ILE A 372 -6.78 3.46 0.60
C ILE A 372 -7.40 4.69 -0.08
N PRO A 373 -6.66 5.81 -0.18
CA PRO A 373 -7.10 6.95 -0.97
C PRO A 373 -7.36 6.49 -2.40
N GLN A 374 -8.62 6.49 -2.84
CA GLN A 374 -8.90 6.33 -4.26
C GLN A 374 -8.33 7.56 -4.96
N ASN A 375 -7.63 7.35 -6.07
CA ASN A 375 -7.09 8.41 -6.92
C ASN A 375 -8.21 9.39 -7.31
N HIS A 376 -8.42 10.43 -6.50
CA HIS A 376 -9.06 11.66 -6.94
C HIS A 376 -7.99 12.48 -7.67
N GLU A 377 -7.44 11.93 -8.75
CA GLU A 377 -6.67 12.72 -9.72
C GLU A 377 -7.60 13.56 -10.62
N ASN A 378 -8.93 13.53 -10.40
CA ASN A 378 -9.93 14.28 -11.15
C ASN A 378 -10.91 15.06 -10.25
N SER A 379 -10.41 15.87 -9.32
CA SER A 379 -11.22 16.91 -8.66
C SER A 379 -10.54 18.28 -8.75
#